data_AF-A0A1Z4RM26-F1
#
_entry.id   AF-A0A1Z4RM26-F1
#
_cell.length_a   1.000
_cell.length_b   1.000
_cell.length_c   1.000
_cell.angle_alpha   90.00
_cell.angle_beta   90.00
_cell.angle_gamma   90.00
#
_symmetry.space_group_name_H-M   'P 1'
#
loop_
_entity.id
_entity.type
_entity.pdbx_description
1 polymer ?
#
loop_
_entity_poly.entity_id
_entity_poly.type
_entity_poly.pdbx_seq_one_letter_code
_entity_poly.pdbx_strand_id
1 'polypeptide(L)'
;MLFLDHTQVQYCKVKDKEKDKLISGLIYNGYVFLKAKAFPKEELEAAIKECREEYLDHKERSQIATLLVKETSSVGIWMHNKKYTPEDASITSQPDNEPDVVSNPTNSNTNRISTRQLALEMRSPKGVEVKTRRQKLKLYQRCFLGNEAVDWIVQRVKVSRPDAIKLGQKMLEKGLIMHVLDEHPFKDEGLFYRFREDDGKSLWDSNI
;
A
#
# COMPACT_ATOMS: atom_id res chain seq x y z
N MET A 1 -8.26 6.84 0.29
CA MET A 1 -9.65 6.84 -0.18
C MET A 1 -9.69 6.73 -1.69
N LEU A 2 -10.43 5.78 -2.26
CA LEU A 2 -10.77 5.77 -3.69
C LEU A 2 -12.21 6.25 -3.85
N PHE A 3 -12.43 7.17 -4.79
CA PHE A 3 -13.76 7.58 -5.23
C PHE A 3 -14.23 6.68 -6.36
N LEU A 4 -15.39 6.05 -6.19
CA LEU A 4 -16.04 5.26 -7.21
C LEU A 4 -17.45 5.78 -7.44
N ASP A 5 -17.95 5.61 -8.65
CA ASP A 5 -19.36 5.71 -8.94
C ASP A 5 -20.05 4.34 -8.73
N HIS A 6 -21.36 4.34 -8.44
CA HIS A 6 -22.14 3.12 -8.25
C HIS A 6 -22.05 2.11 -9.41
N THR A 7 -21.74 2.57 -10.62
CA THR A 7 -21.54 1.72 -11.81
C THR A 7 -20.22 0.95 -11.80
N GLN A 8 -19.26 1.32 -10.96
CA GLN A 8 -17.92 0.73 -10.92
C GLN A 8 -17.77 -0.36 -9.86
N VAL A 9 -18.84 -0.68 -9.14
CA VAL A 9 -18.86 -1.65 -8.03
C VAL A 9 -20.00 -2.65 -8.22
N GLN A 10 -19.82 -3.87 -7.72
CA GLN A 10 -20.86 -4.88 -7.71
C GLN A 10 -21.48 -4.98 -6.32
N TYR A 11 -22.75 -4.63 -6.17
CA TYR A 11 -23.44 -4.74 -4.88
C TYR A 11 -23.74 -6.19 -4.52
N CYS A 12 -23.56 -6.54 -3.25
CA CYS A 12 -23.87 -7.87 -2.73
C CYS A 12 -24.52 -7.79 -1.34
N LYS A 13 -25.01 -8.93 -0.87
CA LYS A 13 -25.46 -9.12 0.51
C LYS A 13 -24.60 -10.19 1.14
N VAL A 14 -24.01 -9.88 2.29
CA VAL A 14 -23.14 -10.78 3.02
C VAL A 14 -23.88 -11.24 4.27
N LYS A 15 -23.92 -12.55 4.51
CA LYS A 15 -24.57 -13.10 5.71
C LYS A 15 -23.55 -13.11 6.85
N ASP A 16 -23.86 -12.40 7.94
CA ASP A 16 -23.05 -12.46 9.16
C ASP A 16 -23.27 -13.81 9.85
N LYS A 17 -22.25 -14.68 9.83
CA LYS A 17 -22.28 -16.02 10.43
C LYS A 17 -22.51 -16.02 11.94
N GLU A 18 -22.25 -14.90 12.64
CA GLU A 18 -22.42 -14.80 14.10
C GLU A 18 -23.74 -14.17 14.51
N LYS A 19 -24.31 -13.29 13.68
CA LYS A 19 -25.50 -12.49 14.02
C LYS A 19 -26.73 -12.82 13.18
N ASP A 20 -26.63 -13.81 12.28
CA ASP A 20 -27.66 -14.24 11.31
C ASP A 20 -28.29 -13.06 10.53
N LYS A 21 -27.51 -11.98 10.33
CA LYS A 21 -27.98 -10.73 9.74
C LYS A 21 -27.40 -10.55 8.34
N LEU A 22 -28.24 -10.09 7.41
CA LEU A 22 -27.79 -9.67 6.08
C LEU A 22 -27.17 -8.26 6.15
N ILE A 23 -25.90 -8.15 5.76
CA ILE A 23 -25.15 -6.89 5.69
C ILE A 23 -25.06 -6.46 4.23
N SER A 24 -25.26 -5.16 3.97
CA SER A 24 -25.01 -4.58 2.66
C SER A 24 -23.52 -4.55 2.39
N GLY A 25 -23.10 -5.28 1.35
CA GLY A 25 -21.73 -5.33 0.88
C GLY A 25 -21.60 -4.83 -0.55
N LEU A 26 -20.37 -4.59 -0.97
CA LEU A 26 -20.01 -4.46 -2.38
C LEU A 26 -18.69 -5.18 -2.65
N ILE A 27 -18.53 -5.60 -3.88
CA ILE A 27 -17.32 -6.26 -4.39
C ILE A 27 -16.63 -5.29 -5.33
N TYR A 28 -15.33 -5.10 -5.10
CA TYR A 28 -14.49 -4.31 -5.99
C TYR A 28 -13.07 -4.91 -6.01
N ASN A 29 -12.55 -5.18 -7.22
CA ASN A 29 -11.26 -5.83 -7.45
C ASN A 29 -11.05 -7.13 -6.63
N GLY A 30 -12.09 -7.97 -6.52
CA GLY A 30 -12.02 -9.24 -5.81
C GLY A 30 -12.05 -9.15 -4.27
N TYR A 31 -12.30 -7.97 -3.71
CA TYR A 31 -12.43 -7.76 -2.26
C TYR A 31 -13.85 -7.36 -1.87
N VAL A 32 -14.31 -7.84 -0.72
CA VAL A 32 -15.62 -7.52 -0.14
C VAL A 32 -15.51 -6.32 0.80
N PHE A 33 -16.31 -5.30 0.55
CA PHE A 33 -16.43 -4.10 1.38
C PHE A 33 -17.80 -4.06 2.02
N LEU A 34 -17.85 -3.71 3.31
CA LEU A 34 -19.09 -3.52 4.04
C LEU A 34 -19.38 -2.04 4.20
N LYS A 35 -20.66 -1.67 4.12
CA LYS A 35 -21.08 -0.27 4.31
C LYS A 35 -20.84 0.13 5.76
N ALA A 36 -19.95 1.10 5.96
CA ALA A 36 -19.64 1.67 7.26
C ALA A 36 -20.63 2.79 7.60
N LYS A 37 -20.86 3.70 6.63
CA LYS A 37 -21.76 4.84 6.77
C LYS A 37 -22.28 5.32 5.42
N ALA A 38 -23.37 6.06 5.42
CA ALA A 38 -23.94 6.72 4.25
C ALA A 38 -24.27 8.18 4.58
N PHE A 39 -24.11 9.04 3.58
CA PHE A 39 -24.45 10.46 3.63
C PHE A 39 -25.38 10.78 2.46
N PRO A 40 -26.28 11.77 2.61
CA PRO A 40 -26.95 12.39 1.46
C PRO A 40 -25.92 12.87 0.43
N LYS A 41 -26.28 12.88 -0.84
CA LYS A 41 -25.36 13.28 -1.92
C LYS A 41 -24.87 14.72 -1.78
N GLU A 42 -25.68 15.57 -1.18
CA GLU A 42 -25.41 16.99 -0.93
C GLU A 42 -24.31 17.17 0.14
N GLU A 43 -24.09 16.18 0.99
CA GLU A 43 -23.11 16.19 2.08
C GLU A 43 -21.78 15.53 1.69
N LEU A 44 -21.43 15.54 0.41
CA LEU A 44 -20.21 14.93 -0.10
C LEU A 44 -18.94 15.41 0.65
N GLU A 45 -18.85 16.70 0.97
CA GLU A 45 -17.69 17.24 1.69
C GLU A 45 -17.60 16.71 3.13
N ALA A 46 -18.74 16.58 3.82
CA ALA A 46 -18.81 15.99 5.15
C ALA A 46 -18.44 14.50 5.12
N ALA A 47 -18.93 13.76 4.13
CA ALA A 47 -18.58 12.36 3.91
C ALA A 47 -17.08 12.18 3.66
N ILE A 48 -16.47 13.07 2.86
CA ILE A 48 -15.02 13.08 2.60
C ILE A 48 -14.24 13.38 3.89
N LYS A 49 -14.66 14.39 4.65
CA LYS A 49 -14.01 14.79 5.91
C LYS A 49 -14.04 13.64 6.92
N GLU A 50 -15.21 13.06 7.15
CA GLU A 50 -15.36 11.97 8.12
C GLU A 50 -14.64 10.70 7.66
N CYS A 51 -14.69 10.37 6.36
CA CYS A 51 -13.93 9.25 5.83
C CYS A 51 -12.41 9.41 6.06
N ARG A 52 -11.91 10.64 6.07
CA ARG A 52 -10.51 10.93 6.37
C ARG A 52 -10.24 10.74 7.88
N GLU A 53 -10.97 11.47 8.72
CA GLU A 53 -10.71 11.56 10.16
C GLU A 53 -10.96 10.23 10.90
N GLU A 54 -12.07 9.54 10.63
CA GLU A 54 -12.46 8.37 11.42
C GLU A 54 -11.91 7.03 10.90
N TYR A 55 -11.58 6.97 9.61
CA TYR A 55 -11.30 5.71 8.94
C TYR A 55 -9.90 5.62 8.33
N LEU A 56 -9.30 6.75 7.92
CA LEU A 56 -7.96 6.75 7.31
C LEU A 56 -6.86 7.23 8.28
N ASP A 57 -7.19 8.05 9.27
CA ASP A 57 -6.21 8.60 10.22
C ASP A 57 -6.07 7.76 11.51
N HIS A 58 -6.99 6.83 11.78
CA HIS A 58 -6.93 5.97 12.96
C HIS A 58 -5.90 4.84 12.79
N LYS A 59 -4.92 4.71 13.70
CA LYS A 59 -3.78 3.76 13.62
C LYS A 59 -4.16 2.31 13.27
N GLU A 60 -5.32 1.84 13.72
CA GLU A 60 -5.81 0.47 13.45
C GLU A 60 -6.68 0.36 12.18
N ARG A 61 -7.38 1.44 11.80
CA ARG A 61 -8.33 1.42 10.66
C ARG A 61 -7.71 1.95 9.37
N SER A 62 -6.62 2.73 9.46
CA SER A 62 -5.84 3.24 8.33
C SER A 62 -5.27 2.12 7.43
N GLN A 63 -5.12 0.92 7.96
CA GLN A 63 -4.69 -0.27 7.24
C GLN A 63 -5.82 -0.95 6.45
N ILE A 64 -7.07 -0.55 6.69
CA ILE A 64 -8.27 -1.09 6.05
C ILE A 64 -8.54 -0.29 4.78
N ALA A 65 -8.59 -0.99 3.64
CA ALA A 65 -8.93 -0.36 2.38
C ALA A 65 -10.33 0.26 2.47
N THR A 66 -10.43 1.55 2.15
CA THR A 66 -11.67 2.33 2.28
C THR A 66 -12.05 2.97 0.94
N LEU A 67 -13.29 2.71 0.51
CA LEU A 67 -13.92 3.23 -0.70
C LEU A 67 -14.95 4.28 -0.32
N LEU A 68 -15.02 5.34 -1.11
CA LEU A 68 -16.10 6.31 -1.07
C LEU A 68 -16.87 6.17 -2.38
N VAL A 69 -18.09 5.63 -2.29
CA VAL A 69 -18.92 5.30 -3.46
C VAL A 69 -20.04 6.32 -3.58
N LYS A 70 -20.07 7.05 -4.69
CA LYS A 70 -21.16 7.95 -5.04
C LYS A 70 -22.28 7.13 -5.65
N GLU A 71 -23.36 6.98 -4.89
CA GLU A 71 -24.63 6.41 -5.33
C GLU A 71 -25.49 7.50 -6.01
N THR A 72 -26.60 7.10 -6.62
CA THR A 72 -27.50 8.01 -7.35
C THR A 72 -28.02 9.14 -6.46
N SER A 73 -28.33 8.84 -5.20
CA SER A 73 -28.86 9.77 -4.19
C SER A 73 -28.06 9.83 -2.88
N SER A 74 -26.96 9.08 -2.76
CA SER A 74 -26.18 9.01 -1.52
C SER A 74 -24.68 8.86 -1.77
N VAL A 75 -23.87 9.02 -0.73
CA VAL A 75 -22.44 8.73 -0.73
C VAL A 75 -22.15 7.74 0.40
N GLY A 76 -21.66 6.56 0.08
CA GLY A 76 -21.33 5.53 1.04
C GLY A 76 -19.83 5.46 1.34
N ILE A 77 -19.48 5.32 2.61
CA ILE A 77 -18.13 4.89 3.05
C ILE A 77 -18.17 3.38 3.21
N TRP A 78 -17.25 2.68 2.56
CA TRP A 78 -17.19 1.23 2.56
C TRP A 78 -15.79 0.75 2.95
N MET A 79 -15.73 -0.18 3.89
CA MET A 79 -14.47 -0.69 4.44
C MET A 79 -14.28 -2.16 4.06
N HIS A 80 -13.06 -2.50 3.63
CA HIS A 80 -12.69 -3.89 3.39
C HIS A 80 -12.74 -4.68 4.70
N ASN A 81 -13.28 -5.89 4.65
CA ASN A 81 -13.29 -6.76 5.81
C ASN A 81 -12.71 -8.13 5.44
N LYS A 82 -11.51 -8.43 5.96
CA LYS A 82 -10.80 -9.70 5.74
C LYS A 82 -11.59 -10.93 6.24
N LYS A 83 -12.61 -10.74 7.08
CA LYS A 83 -13.48 -11.82 7.57
C LYS A 83 -14.37 -12.40 6.47
N TYR A 84 -14.64 -11.63 5.41
CA TYR A 84 -15.56 -12.04 4.35
C TYR A 84 -14.79 -12.13 3.03
N THR A 85 -14.79 -13.31 2.44
CA THR A 85 -14.29 -13.52 1.08
C THR A 85 -15.45 -13.38 0.09
N PRO A 86 -15.15 -13.13 -1.20
CA PRO A 86 -16.18 -13.21 -2.25
C PRO A 86 -16.92 -14.55 -2.27
N GLU A 87 -16.36 -15.61 -1.66
CA GLU A 87 -16.94 -16.95 -1.54
C GLU A 87 -18.08 -17.03 -0.52
N ASP A 88 -18.06 -16.16 0.51
CA ASP A 88 -19.18 -15.97 1.45
C ASP A 88 -20.31 -15.11 0.86
N ALA A 89 -20.06 -14.48 -0.29
CA ALA A 89 -21.05 -13.79 -1.10
C ALA A 89 -21.48 -14.72 -2.24
N SER A 90 -22.78 -14.79 -2.52
CA SER A 90 -23.27 -15.66 -3.59
C SER A 90 -22.82 -15.12 -4.98
N ILE A 91 -21.76 -15.71 -5.57
CA ILE A 91 -21.65 -16.30 -6.94
C ILE A 91 -20.25 -16.13 -7.65
N THR A 92 -19.68 -17.29 -8.00
CA THR A 92 -18.85 -17.79 -9.17
C THR A 92 -17.43 -17.25 -9.48
N SER A 93 -16.62 -18.11 -10.12
CA SER A 93 -15.28 -18.59 -9.75
C SER A 93 -14.09 -18.29 -10.72
N GLN A 94 -12.89 -18.03 -10.13
CA GLN A 94 -11.48 -18.48 -10.45
C GLN A 94 -10.79 -18.16 -11.82
N PRO A 95 -9.45 -18.36 -12.02
CA PRO A 95 -8.22 -18.17 -11.19
C PRO A 95 -6.91 -17.66 -11.93
N ASP A 96 -5.89 -17.29 -11.14
CA ASP A 96 -4.40 -17.45 -11.15
C ASP A 96 -3.47 -17.54 -12.41
N ASN A 97 -2.32 -16.83 -12.39
CA ASN A 97 -0.91 -17.36 -12.33
C ASN A 97 0.24 -16.36 -12.71
N GLU A 98 1.41 -16.47 -12.04
CA GLU A 98 2.79 -16.01 -12.46
C GLU A 98 3.63 -17.20 -13.00
N PRO A 99 4.89 -17.05 -13.55
CA PRO A 99 6.15 -17.03 -12.74
C PRO A 99 7.49 -16.41 -13.33
N ASP A 100 8.46 -16.14 -12.41
CA ASP A 100 9.97 -16.23 -12.33
C ASP A 100 11.04 -16.10 -13.48
N VAL A 101 12.31 -15.68 -13.14
CA VAL A 101 13.63 -16.40 -13.34
C VAL A 101 14.97 -15.54 -13.29
N VAL A 102 15.88 -15.88 -12.33
CA VAL A 102 17.39 -16.13 -12.29
C VAL A 102 18.51 -15.13 -12.77
N SER A 103 19.76 -15.35 -12.30
CA SER A 103 20.91 -14.49 -11.88
C SER A 103 22.27 -14.66 -12.63
N ASN A 104 23.27 -13.76 -12.42
CA ASN A 104 24.75 -14.04 -12.38
C ASN A 104 25.64 -12.82 -11.92
N PRO A 105 26.91 -12.99 -11.47
CA PRO A 105 27.67 -12.00 -10.67
C PRO A 105 28.90 -11.37 -11.34
N THR A 106 29.24 -10.10 -11.04
CA THR A 106 30.59 -9.54 -11.29
C THR A 106 31.02 -8.43 -10.31
N ASN A 107 32.34 -8.43 -10.09
CA ASN A 107 33.19 -7.84 -9.06
C ASN A 107 33.49 -6.34 -9.29
N SER A 108 33.50 -5.48 -8.25
CA SER A 108 34.14 -4.15 -8.35
C SER A 108 34.59 -3.55 -7.00
N ASN A 109 35.76 -2.93 -7.06
CA ASN A 109 36.44 -2.15 -6.02
C ASN A 109 35.50 -1.13 -5.33
N THR A 110 35.35 -1.23 -4.01
CA THR A 110 34.44 -0.37 -3.24
C THR A 110 35.18 0.73 -2.49
N ASN A 111 34.81 1.97 -2.78
CA ASN A 111 34.86 3.04 -1.79
C ASN A 111 33.94 2.61 -0.63
N ARG A 112 34.49 2.39 0.57
CA ARG A 112 33.80 1.71 1.68
C ARG A 112 32.73 2.60 2.32
N ILE A 113 31.56 2.71 1.69
CA ILE A 113 30.38 3.36 2.28
C ILE A 113 29.66 2.40 3.24
N SER A 114 29.32 2.88 4.44
CA SER A 114 28.54 2.07 5.40
C SER A 114 27.06 2.03 4.98
N THR A 115 26.34 0.95 5.33
CA THR A 115 24.90 0.83 5.02
C THR A 115 24.06 1.96 5.62
N ARG A 116 24.47 2.52 6.77
CA ARG A 116 23.81 3.65 7.41
C ARG A 116 24.01 4.94 6.61
N GLN A 117 25.26 5.19 6.19
CA GLN A 117 25.57 6.35 5.35
C GLN A 117 24.85 6.24 4.00
N LEU A 118 24.82 5.04 3.40
CA LEU A 118 24.10 4.79 2.17
C LEU A 118 22.60 5.07 2.32
N ALA A 119 21.97 4.65 3.42
CA ALA A 119 20.57 4.94 3.71
C ALA A 119 20.28 6.44 3.84
N LEU A 120 21.15 7.18 4.55
CA LEU A 120 21.01 8.63 4.71
C LEU A 120 21.09 9.37 3.38
N GLU A 121 22.04 8.99 2.53
CA GLU A 121 22.18 9.60 1.20
C GLU A 121 21.02 9.21 0.29
N MET A 122 20.56 7.96 0.36
CA MET A 122 19.41 7.47 -0.41
C MET A 122 18.12 8.19 -0.01
N ARG A 123 17.97 8.62 1.25
CA ARG A 123 16.81 9.40 1.75
C ARG A 123 16.90 10.88 1.41
N SER A 124 18.08 11.38 1.03
CA SER A 124 18.29 12.80 0.73
C SER A 124 17.52 13.25 -0.52
N PRO A 125 17.34 14.57 -0.76
CA PRO A 125 16.71 15.06 -1.99
C PRO A 125 17.40 14.65 -3.30
N LYS A 126 18.66 14.22 -3.24
CA LYS A 126 19.43 13.69 -4.39
C LYS A 126 19.41 12.15 -4.45
N GLY A 127 18.64 11.54 -3.56
CA GLY A 127 18.47 10.10 -3.37
C GLY A 127 17.38 9.51 -4.28
N VAL A 128 16.67 8.51 -3.76
CA VAL A 128 15.51 7.91 -4.44
C VAL A 128 14.29 8.80 -4.28
N GLU A 129 13.34 8.68 -5.21
CA GLU A 129 12.09 9.44 -5.15
C GLU A 129 11.17 8.91 -4.05
N VAL A 130 11.17 9.60 -2.90
CA VAL A 130 10.25 9.32 -1.79
C VAL A 130 8.97 10.10 -1.98
N LYS A 131 7.87 9.41 -2.25
CA LYS A 131 6.54 10.02 -2.40
C LYS A 131 5.44 9.09 -1.93
N THR A 132 4.27 9.68 -1.70
CA THR A 132 3.07 8.89 -1.47
C THR A 132 2.62 8.27 -2.79
N ARG A 133 2.59 6.94 -2.85
CA ARG A 133 2.12 6.19 -4.02
C ARG A 133 0.82 5.49 -3.71
N ARG A 134 -0.01 5.35 -4.74
CA ARG A 134 -1.28 4.64 -4.65
C ARG A 134 -1.19 3.37 -5.47
N GLN A 135 -1.50 2.23 -4.87
CA GLN A 135 -1.59 0.96 -5.58
C GLN A 135 -2.85 0.24 -5.13
N LYS A 136 -3.67 -0.14 -6.12
CA LYS A 136 -5.04 -0.62 -5.90
C LYS A 136 -5.82 0.41 -5.04
N LEU A 137 -6.22 0.00 -3.85
CA LEU A 137 -7.04 0.78 -2.91
C LEU A 137 -6.27 1.31 -1.70
N LYS A 138 -4.98 0.99 -1.62
CA LYS A 138 -4.13 1.39 -0.51
C LYS A 138 -3.26 2.57 -0.91
N LEU A 139 -3.09 3.48 0.04
CA LEU A 139 -2.18 4.60 -0.07
C LEU A 139 -0.94 4.27 0.75
N TYR A 140 0.21 4.27 0.09
CA TYR A 140 1.50 4.02 0.71
C TYR A 140 2.24 5.33 0.80
N GLN A 141 2.21 5.92 1.99
CA GLN A 141 2.85 7.21 2.23
C GLN A 141 4.37 7.09 2.28
N ARG A 142 5.06 8.12 1.78
CA ARG A 142 6.52 8.28 1.90
C ARG A 142 7.30 7.01 1.52
N CYS A 143 6.88 6.32 0.46
CA CYS A 143 7.55 5.12 -0.01
C CYS A 143 8.49 5.43 -1.17
N PHE A 144 9.33 4.46 -1.52
CA PHE A 144 10.15 4.42 -2.73
C PHE A 144 10.06 3.03 -3.35
N LEU A 145 10.45 2.89 -4.62
CA LEU A 145 10.41 1.63 -5.34
C LEU A 145 11.72 0.85 -5.20
N GLY A 146 11.63 -0.48 -5.05
CA GLY A 146 12.80 -1.36 -4.91
C GLY A 146 13.76 -1.29 -6.09
N ASN A 147 13.23 -1.38 -7.32
CA ASN A 147 14.01 -1.26 -8.55
C ASN A 147 14.69 0.11 -8.71
N GLU A 148 13.99 1.21 -8.40
CA GLU A 148 14.58 2.57 -8.41
C GLU A 148 15.72 2.69 -7.38
N ALA A 149 15.57 2.08 -6.21
CA ALA A 149 16.61 2.04 -5.21
C ALA A 149 17.83 1.22 -5.65
N VAL A 150 17.61 0.07 -6.32
CA VAL A 150 18.71 -0.72 -6.90
C VAL A 150 19.46 0.10 -7.95
N ASP A 151 18.75 0.75 -8.86
CA ASP A 151 19.35 1.64 -9.86
C ASP A 151 20.20 2.75 -9.23
N TRP A 152 19.66 3.38 -8.19
CA TRP A 152 20.38 4.41 -7.46
C TRP A 152 21.64 3.88 -6.76
N ILE A 153 21.56 2.72 -6.08
CA ILE A 153 22.70 2.10 -5.39
C ILE A 153 23.81 1.71 -6.38
N VAL A 154 23.44 1.12 -7.53
CA VAL A 154 24.37 0.77 -8.61
C VAL A 154 25.12 2.03 -9.07
N GLN A 155 24.40 3.12 -9.31
CA GLN A 155 25.00 4.37 -9.76
C GLN A 155 25.89 5.02 -8.69
N ARG A 156 25.47 4.95 -7.42
CA ARG A 156 26.14 5.61 -6.28
C ARG A 156 27.40 4.90 -5.81
N VAL A 157 27.38 3.58 -5.77
CA VAL A 157 28.48 2.74 -5.22
C VAL A 157 29.28 2.03 -6.31
N LYS A 158 28.82 2.09 -7.57
CA LYS A 158 29.46 1.46 -8.75
C LYS A 158 29.59 -0.06 -8.60
N VAL A 159 28.52 -0.69 -8.12
CA VAL A 159 28.40 -2.15 -7.91
C VAL A 159 27.44 -2.78 -8.92
N SER A 160 27.49 -4.10 -9.05
CA SER A 160 26.51 -4.85 -9.85
C SER A 160 25.10 -4.77 -9.24
N ARG A 161 24.04 -4.97 -10.04
CA ARG A 161 22.65 -5.06 -9.54
C ARG A 161 22.49 -6.12 -8.43
N PRO A 162 23.00 -7.35 -8.57
CA PRO A 162 22.96 -8.34 -7.49
C PRO A 162 23.61 -7.86 -6.19
N ASP A 163 24.72 -7.13 -6.27
CA ASP A 163 25.39 -6.61 -5.07
C ASP A 163 24.65 -5.40 -4.48
N ALA A 164 24.01 -4.58 -5.32
CA ALA A 164 23.08 -3.54 -4.87
C ALA A 164 21.88 -4.14 -4.12
N ILE A 165 21.32 -5.25 -4.60
CA ILE A 165 20.26 -6.00 -3.90
C ILE A 165 20.77 -6.47 -2.52
N LYS A 166 21.98 -7.04 -2.44
CA LYS A 166 22.58 -7.43 -1.14
C LYS A 166 22.78 -6.23 -0.21
N LEU A 167 23.13 -5.06 -0.72
CA LEU A 167 23.25 -3.84 0.08
C LEU A 167 21.90 -3.37 0.61
N GLY A 168 20.87 -3.35 -0.24
CA GLY A 168 19.49 -3.04 0.17
C GLY A 168 18.96 -4.04 1.19
N GLN A 169 19.24 -5.33 1.00
CA GLN A 169 18.89 -6.37 1.97
C GLN A 169 19.56 -6.14 3.33
N LYS A 170 20.86 -5.81 3.35
CA LYS A 170 21.56 -5.43 4.60
C LYS A 170 20.98 -4.16 5.24
N MET A 171 20.46 -3.22 4.45
CA MET A 171 19.76 -2.04 4.99
C MET A 171 18.43 -2.43 5.63
N LEU A 172 17.70 -3.37 5.03
CA LEU A 172 16.45 -3.92 5.55
C LEU A 172 16.67 -4.68 6.87
N GLU A 173 17.66 -5.57 6.92
CA GLU A 173 18.03 -6.34 8.13
C GLU A 173 18.48 -5.45 9.29
N LYS A 174 19.14 -4.32 8.97
CA LYS A 174 19.53 -3.32 9.97
C LYS A 174 18.39 -2.38 10.37
N GLY A 175 17.20 -2.55 9.81
CA GLY A 175 16.05 -1.72 10.10
C GLY A 175 16.15 -0.29 9.60
N LEU A 176 16.99 -0.03 8.60
CA LEU A 176 17.13 1.31 7.99
C LEU A 176 15.99 1.57 6.99
N ILE A 177 15.58 0.51 6.30
CA ILE A 177 14.44 0.49 5.38
C ILE A 177 13.56 -0.71 5.72
N MET A 178 12.33 -0.71 5.23
CA MET A 178 11.40 -1.83 5.39
C MET A 178 10.48 -1.93 4.18
N HIS A 179 10.01 -3.13 3.87
CA HIS A 179 8.91 -3.31 2.94
C HIS A 179 7.63 -2.75 3.57
N VAL A 180 6.80 -2.02 2.81
CA VAL A 180 5.64 -1.32 3.39
C VAL A 180 4.57 -2.25 3.98
N LEU A 181 4.56 -3.52 3.58
CA LEU A 181 3.70 -4.57 4.17
C LEU A 181 4.47 -5.54 5.07
N ASP A 182 5.79 -5.37 5.23
CA ASP A 182 6.67 -6.28 5.97
C ASP A 182 6.69 -7.75 5.46
N GLU A 183 6.16 -7.98 4.25
CA GLU A 183 6.01 -9.32 3.66
C GLU A 183 7.19 -9.79 2.78
N HIS A 184 8.11 -8.90 2.41
CA HIS A 184 9.12 -9.21 1.39
C HIS A 184 10.55 -8.83 1.79
N PRO A 185 11.56 -9.65 1.39
CA PRO A 185 12.95 -9.23 1.39
C PRO A 185 13.17 -8.09 0.38
N PHE A 186 14.35 -7.50 0.38
CA PHE A 186 14.68 -6.46 -0.59
C PHE A 186 14.83 -7.05 -2.00
N LYS A 187 14.07 -6.53 -2.96
CA LYS A 187 14.02 -6.99 -4.34
C LYS A 187 14.14 -5.84 -5.35
N ASP A 188 14.75 -6.14 -6.50
CA ASP A 188 14.83 -5.28 -7.69
C ASP A 188 13.52 -5.34 -8.49
N GLU A 189 12.43 -4.95 -7.84
CA GLU A 189 11.07 -5.02 -8.37
C GLU A 189 10.30 -3.73 -8.03
N GLY A 190 9.13 -3.56 -8.65
CA GLY A 190 8.21 -2.45 -8.38
C GLY A 190 7.52 -2.52 -7.00
N LEU A 191 8.14 -3.14 -6.00
CA LEU A 191 7.66 -3.24 -4.63
C LEU A 191 7.97 -1.95 -3.87
N PHE A 192 7.12 -1.64 -2.90
CA PHE A 192 7.25 -0.42 -2.10
C PHE A 192 8.02 -0.67 -0.82
N TYR A 193 8.99 0.20 -0.59
CA TYR A 193 9.76 0.26 0.64
C TYR A 193 9.65 1.64 1.27
N ARG A 194 9.96 1.72 2.55
CA ARG A 194 9.95 2.95 3.34
C ARG A 194 11.21 3.02 4.19
N PHE A 195 11.75 4.21 4.41
CA PHE A 195 12.75 4.42 5.44
C PHE A 195 12.10 4.28 6.82
N ARG A 196 12.77 3.63 7.78
CA ARG A 196 12.19 3.47 9.12
C ARG A 196 11.99 4.81 9.84
N GLU A 197 12.78 5.81 9.49
CA GLU A 197 12.61 7.20 9.96
C GLU A 197 11.33 7.89 9.44
N ASP A 198 10.68 7.31 8.42
CA ASP A 198 9.41 7.76 7.85
C ASP A 198 8.22 6.89 8.28
N ASP A 199 8.48 5.86 9.11
CA ASP A 199 7.43 5.03 9.66
C ASP A 199 6.59 5.82 10.69
N GLY A 200 5.28 5.64 10.65
CA GLY A 200 4.32 6.42 11.45
C GLY A 200 4.17 7.90 11.09
N LYS A 201 4.92 8.44 10.11
CA LYS A 201 4.77 9.83 9.66
C LYS A 201 3.62 9.94 8.67
N SER A 202 2.53 10.55 9.14
CA SER A 202 1.38 10.92 8.31
C SER A 202 1.75 12.07 7.36
N LEU A 203 1.04 12.16 6.22
CA LEU A 203 1.02 13.35 5.37
C LEU A 203 0.64 14.64 6.13
N TRP A 204 0.05 14.49 7.32
CA TRP A 204 -0.48 15.59 8.13
C TRP A 204 0.36 15.91 9.38
N ASP A 205 1.36 15.08 9.72
CA ASP A 205 2.29 15.32 10.85
C ASP A 205 3.56 16.07 10.43
N SER A 206 3.68 16.46 9.16
CA SER A 206 4.85 17.19 8.67
C SER A 206 4.68 18.70 8.86
N ASN A 207 4.69 19.13 10.13
CA ASN A 207 5.19 20.47 10.45
C ASN A 207 6.66 20.35 10.83
N ILE A 208 7.47 21.02 10.00
CA ILE A 208 8.89 21.38 10.03
C ILE A 208 9.70 20.71 8.91
#